data_AF-A0A1M5FQJ7-F1
#
_entry.id   AF-A0A1M5FQJ7-F1
#
_cell.length_a   1.000
_cell.length_b   1.000
_cell.length_c   1.000
_cell.angle_alpha   90.00
_cell.angle_beta   90.00
_cell.angle_gamma   90.00
#
_symmetry.space_group_name_H-M   'P 1'
#
loop_
_entity.id
_entity.type
_entity.pdbx_description
1 polymer ?
#
loop_
_entity_poly.entity_id
_entity_poly.type
_entity_poly.pdbx_seq_one_letter_code
_entity_poly.pdbx_strand_id
1 'polypeptide(L)'
;MFRITLPKDADGYKTGNDVWDKLHLSGFMRIEKHDDGWLIQIEPEKKVSLGDIERVLPKHAKVEEVQKTKEKFKEEYDEEE
;
A
#
# COMPACT_ATOMS: atom_id res chain seq x y z
N MET A 1 5.68 4.62 3.85
CA MET A 1 5.05 3.77 2.83
C MET A 1 3.63 3.51 3.32
N PHE A 2 2.66 3.39 2.42
CA PHE A 2 1.28 3.07 2.78
C PHE A 2 0.91 1.72 2.20
N ARG A 3 0.23 0.92 3.02
CA ARG A 3 -0.29 -0.39 2.64
C ARG A 3 -1.80 -0.37 2.81
N ILE A 4 -2.52 -0.63 1.73
CA ILE A 4 -3.98 -0.65 1.69
C ILE A 4 -4.40 -2.06 1.36
N THR A 5 -5.26 -2.63 2.20
CA THR A 5 -5.82 -3.96 2.01
C THR A 5 -7.31 -3.82 1.72
N LEU A 6 -7.75 -4.48 0.66
CA LEU A 6 -9.14 -4.50 0.21
C LEU A 6 -9.64 -5.94 0.13
N PRO A 7 -10.95 -6.18 0.35
CA PRO A 7 -11.54 -7.50 0.17
C PRO A 7 -11.53 -7.91 -1.31
N LYS A 8 -11.61 -9.23 -1.57
CA LYS A 8 -11.62 -9.80 -2.94
C LYS A 8 -12.76 -9.29 -3.82
N ASP A 9 -13.88 -8.93 -3.22
CA ASP A 9 -15.06 -8.39 -3.90
C ASP A 9 -14.90 -6.92 -4.32
N ALA A 10 -13.84 -6.26 -3.87
CA ALA A 10 -13.49 -4.90 -4.30
C ALA A 10 -12.60 -4.90 -5.55
N ASP A 11 -12.50 -3.72 -6.17
CA ASP A 11 -11.61 -3.49 -7.31
C ASP A 11 -10.36 -2.73 -6.85
N GLY A 12 -9.25 -3.47 -6.69
CA GLY A 12 -7.98 -2.90 -6.24
C GLY A 12 -7.35 -1.94 -7.25
N TYR A 13 -7.49 -2.19 -8.55
CA TYR A 13 -6.96 -1.30 -9.58
C TYR A 13 -7.71 0.03 -9.58
N LYS A 14 -9.05 -0.03 -9.53
CA LYS A 14 -9.87 1.18 -9.48
C LYS A 14 -9.59 1.98 -8.21
N THR A 15 -9.55 1.31 -7.05
CA THR A 15 -9.34 1.98 -5.77
C THR A 15 -7.93 2.57 -5.67
N GLY A 16 -6.90 1.85 -6.12
CA GLY A 16 -5.52 2.35 -6.15
C GLY A 16 -5.37 3.59 -7.03
N ASN A 17 -5.92 3.54 -8.25
CA ASN A 17 -5.91 4.69 -9.16
C ASN A 17 -6.71 5.88 -8.63
N ASP A 18 -7.87 5.65 -8.01
CA ASP A 18 -8.71 6.72 -7.45
C ASP A 18 -8.00 7.46 -6.31
N VAL A 19 -7.30 6.72 -5.43
CA VAL A 19 -6.43 7.29 -4.39
C VAL A 19 -5.26 8.06 -5.01
N TRP A 20 -4.60 7.48 -6.01
CA TRP A 20 -3.45 8.09 -6.67
C TRP A 20 -3.81 9.41 -7.37
N ASP A 21 -4.92 9.44 -8.10
CA ASP A 21 -5.38 10.59 -8.86
C ASP A 21 -5.94 11.69 -7.94
N LYS A 22 -6.82 11.34 -6.99
CA LYS A 22 -7.45 12.32 -6.08
C LYS A 22 -6.47 12.99 -5.13
N LEU A 23 -5.45 12.25 -4.67
CA LEU A 23 -4.42 12.81 -3.81
C LEU A 23 -3.25 13.40 -4.61
N HIS A 24 -3.32 13.37 -5.95
CA HIS A 24 -2.28 13.83 -6.86
C HIS A 24 -0.89 13.30 -6.45
N LEU A 25 -0.83 11.99 -6.20
CA LEU A 25 0.38 11.33 -5.74
C LEU A 25 1.38 11.18 -6.88
N SER A 26 2.67 11.22 -6.52
CA SER A 26 3.78 10.87 -7.40
C SER A 26 4.69 9.89 -6.67
N GLY A 27 5.41 9.04 -7.40
CA GLY A 27 6.30 8.03 -6.84
C GLY A 27 5.97 6.63 -7.35
N PHE A 28 5.98 5.65 -6.44
CA PHE A 28 5.76 4.26 -6.78
C PHE A 28 4.41 3.74 -6.26
N MET A 29 3.69 3.05 -7.13
CA MET A 29 2.46 2.33 -6.79
C MET A 29 2.61 0.87 -7.23
N ARG A 30 2.24 -0.05 -6.35
CA ARG A 30 2.15 -1.47 -6.66
C ARG A 30 0.80 -2.00 -6.24
N ILE A 31 0.15 -2.72 -7.14
CA ILE A 31 -1.18 -3.31 -6.91
C ILE A 31 -1.02 -4.81 -7.13
N GLU A 32 -1.36 -5.58 -6.12
CA GLU A 32 -1.25 -7.04 -6.11
C GLU A 32 -2.61 -7.64 -5.77
N LYS A 33 -3.01 -8.65 -6.54
CA LYS A 33 -4.19 -9.44 -6.27
C LYS A 33 -3.76 -10.73 -5.59
N HIS A 34 -4.32 -11.00 -4.43
CA HIS A 34 -4.14 -12.22 -3.66
C HIS A 34 -5.47 -13.01 -3.62
N ASP A 35 -5.42 -14.26 -3.16
CA ASP A 35 -6.61 -15.10 -3.02
C ASP A 35 -7.65 -14.50 -2.05
N ASP A 36 -7.19 -13.86 -0.97
CA ASP A 36 -8.03 -13.24 0.05
C ASP A 36 -8.46 -11.80 -0.26
N GLY A 37 -7.90 -11.18 -1.32
CA GLY A 37 -8.21 -9.78 -1.62
C GLY A 37 -7.18 -9.05 -2.46
N TRP A 38 -7.15 -7.74 -2.31
CA TRP A 38 -6.19 -6.88 -2.99
C TRP A 38 -5.29 -6.18 -2.00
N LEU A 39 -4.03 -6.08 -2.38
CA LEU A 39 -3.01 -5.36 -1.66
C LEU A 39 -2.50 -4.23 -2.55
N ILE A 40 -2.63 -2.99 -2.07
CA ILE A 40 -2.12 -1.81 -2.75
C ILE A 40 -1.03 -1.21 -1.88
N GLN A 41 0.16 -1.08 -2.43
CA GLN A 41 1.29 -0.43 -1.80
C GLN A 41 1.54 0.90 -2.51
N ILE A 42 1.57 1.98 -1.74
CA ILE A 42 1.79 3.34 -2.23
C ILE A 42 3.02 3.90 -1.52
N GLU A 43 3.98 4.34 -2.32
CA GLU A 43 5.19 5.02 -1.88
C GLU A 43 5.23 6.41 -2.53
N PRO A 44 4.52 7.39 -1.93
CA PRO A 44 4.51 8.73 -2.45
C PRO A 44 5.86 9.41 -2.18
N GLU A 45 6.36 10.17 -3.15
CA GLU A 45 7.57 10.99 -3.01
C GLU A 45 7.35 12.17 -2.06
N LYS A 46 6.10 12.65 -2.00
CA LYS A 46 5.68 13.73 -1.12
C LYS A 46 5.14 13.16 0.18
N LYS A 47 5.28 13.93 1.25
CA LYS A 47 4.71 13.60 2.55
C LYS A 47 3.18 13.69 2.45
N VAL A 48 2.52 12.55 2.64
CA VAL A 48 1.07 12.38 2.67
C VAL A 48 0.69 11.87 4.04
N SER A 49 -0.45 12.29 4.57
CA SER A 49 -0.95 11.78 5.84
C SER A 49 -1.88 10.59 5.60
N LEU A 50 -1.84 9.61 6.51
CA LEU A 50 -2.74 8.46 6.47
C LEU A 50 -4.22 8.88 6.43
N GLY A 51 -4.58 9.96 7.15
CA GLY A 51 -5.93 10.51 7.13
C GLY A 51 -6.39 11.02 5.76
N ASP A 52 -5.49 11.51 4.89
CA ASP A 52 -5.87 11.92 3.54
C ASP A 52 -6.20 10.69 2.67
N ILE A 53 -5.46 9.60 2.86
CA ILE A 53 -5.69 8.31 2.20
C ILE A 53 -7.01 7.68 2.70
N GLU A 54 -7.24 7.67 4.01
CA GLU A 54 -8.51 7.17 4.60
C GLU A 54 -9.75 7.91 4.09
N ARG A 55 -9.64 9.20 3.79
CA ARG A 55 -10.78 9.99 3.27
C ARG A 55 -11.20 9.60 1.86
N VAL A 56 -10.27 9.09 1.06
CA VAL A 56 -10.53 8.66 -0.32
C VAL A 56 -10.93 7.19 -0.36
N LEU A 57 -10.43 6.40 0.58
CA LEU A 57 -10.70 4.98 0.64
C LEU A 57 -12.15 4.65 1.03
N PRO A 58 -12.70 3.53 0.51
CA PRO A 58 -14.00 3.06 0.96
C PRO A 58 -13.91 2.55 2.41
N LYS A 59 -15.00 2.65 3.17
CA LYS A 59 -15.06 2.32 4.61
C LYS A 59 -14.65 0.88 4.98
N HIS A 60 -14.64 -0.03 4.01
CA HIS A 60 -14.24 -1.43 4.19
C HIS A 60 -12.77 -1.68 3.84
N ALA A 61 -12.05 -0.68 3.34
CA ALA A 61 -10.62 -0.74 3.11
C ALA A 61 -9.87 -0.52 4.42
N LYS A 62 -8.80 -1.28 4.62
CA LYS A 62 -7.86 -1.08 5.73
C LYS A 62 -6.61 -0.40 5.18
N VAL A 63 -6.20 0.74 5.73
CA VAL A 63 -4.93 1.37 5.40
C VAL A 63 -4.01 1.40 6.61
N GLU A 64 -2.74 1.09 6.38
CA GLU A 64 -1.70 1.05 7.39
C GLU A 64 -0.49 1.85 6.87
N GLU A 65 0.02 2.78 7.70
CA GLU A 65 1.29 3.45 7.43
C GLU A 65 2.41 2.51 7.88
N VAL A 66 3.13 1.96 6.90
CA VAL A 66 4.33 1.18 7.15
C VAL A 66 5.48 2.17 7.20
N GLN A 67 5.99 2.41 8.42
CA GLN A 67 7.26 3.10 8.57
C GLN A 67 8.32 2.24 7.87
N LYS A 68 9.05 2.81 6.91
CA LYS A 68 10.30 2.20 6.43
C LYS A 68 11.30 2.31 7.56
N THR A 69 11.15 1.49 8.59
CA THR A 69 12.21 1.30 9.56
C THR A 69 13.36 0.73 8.75
N LYS A 70 14.49 1.43 8.71
CA LYS A 70 15.80 0.85 8.35
C LYS A 70 16.20 -0.19 9.42
N GLU A 71 15.30 -1.08 9.81
CA GLU A 71 15.63 -2.25 10.60
C GLU A 71 16.06 -3.32 9.61
N LYS A 72 17.38 -3.36 9.41
CA LYS A 72 18.19 -4.49 9.01
C LYS A 72 17.47 -5.54 8.14
N PHE A 73 17.77 -5.50 6.85
CA PHE A 73 18.07 -6.74 6.14
C PHE A 73 19.16 -7.48 6.93
N LYS A 74 18.73 -8.34 7.85
CA LYS A 74 19.50 -9.42 8.43
C LYS A 74 18.57 -10.63 8.52
N GLU A 75 18.10 -11.06 7.36
CA GLU A 75 17.87 -12.48 7.07
C GLU A 75 18.99 -12.81 6.08
N GLU A 76 20.13 -13.27 6.60
CA GLU A 76 20.43 -14.69 6.85
C GLU A 76 20.83 -15.31 5.50
N TYR A 77 22.12 -15.11 5.17
CA TYR A 77 22.83 -16.07 4.33
C TYR A 77 22.83 -17.36 5.14
N ASP A 78 21.86 -18.23 4.86
CA ASP A 78 22.01 -19.64 5.15
C ASP A 78 22.98 -20.18 4.09
N GLU A 79 24.27 -20.12 4.44
CA GLU A 79 25.30 -20.99 3.87
C GLU A 79 24.95 -22.42 4.30
N GLU A 80 24.18 -23.13 3.46
CA GLU A 80 24.19 -24.59 3.46
C GLU A 80 24.99 -25.10 2.25
N GLU A 81 26.19 -25.60 2.59
CA GLU A 81 27.12 -26.52 1.90
C GLU A 81 27.73 -26.17 0.53
#